data_AF-A0A814LX08-F1
#
_entry.id   AF-A0A814LX08-F1
#
_cell.length_a   1.000
_cell.length_b   1.000
_cell.length_c   1.000
_cell.angle_alpha   90.00
_cell.angle_beta   90.00
_cell.angle_gamma   90.00
#
_symmetry.space_group_name_H-M   'P 1'
#
loop_
_entity.id
_entity.type
_entity.pdbx_description
1 polymer ?
#
loop_
_entity_poly.entity_id
_entity_poly.type
_entity_poly.pdbx_seq_one_letter_code
_entity_poly.pdbx_strand_id
1 'polypeptide(L)'
;MSNTNNDEKKEEQHRPLGAVLGWLNLSPTLPNTQDNMAGATAASPPRFIDYNQLMEANRNAQNLQLAHEIVFNKDFQLQLPEYEKGSIAEKVHDTMHTVFWDVLREDLAADPPRYEHIIKLIGEAKEDLKTLVLPHQTTLKAQIDDAIDLDTIKRRFEAKAADPHEYTKYFIDMMASLCAECRDENIAKLRTTDDPSECFRGIMEVLSLMKLDMANFNIRQYRPLLQQQAVAYEKSTFDKFMENQRAMGIDPLLSTYKWLERAFNRLNTKDTVGWYQAPVDTTTKTTTSPQESPSTILNEAYCELLLWNTKFTFPETLELDEIRYNQVHIATMRLLLISTIMTVLSHLTGSVLRDYESIKTMLKSEMIILLDDFPQKKKLKEILISLSEQVVKTTRDELAKYDKSKIITDNEQNIKDAIKAIGEHHVIEHAVFKLLFQRYVSFVHHLLDHPTSGSSLSNVAIPNGLNIVMNEVITTVSFFLRLITYNKMVFNEHYDRIISQLQSLSTQNK
;
A
#
# COMPACT_ATOMS: atom_id res chain seq x y z
N MET A 1 2.56 19.96 35.75
CA MET A 1 1.39 20.62 35.13
C MET A 1 1.95 21.53 34.05
N SER A 2 1.77 21.37 32.75
CA SER A 2 0.91 20.50 31.94
C SER A 2 1.56 20.50 30.54
N ASN A 3 1.85 19.32 29.98
CA ASN A 3 1.15 18.73 28.84
C ASN A 3 1.31 19.47 27.49
N THR A 4 2.39 19.18 26.76
CA THR A 4 2.54 19.39 25.30
C THR A 4 3.57 18.38 24.78
N ASN A 5 3.11 17.21 24.30
CA ASN A 5 3.90 16.28 23.45
C ASN A 5 3.03 15.09 23.03
N ASN A 6 1.91 15.34 22.34
CA ASN A 6 1.00 14.26 21.91
C ASN A 6 0.59 14.29 20.43
N ASP A 7 1.18 15.15 19.59
CA ASP A 7 0.71 15.30 18.20
C ASP A 7 1.67 14.76 17.11
N GLU A 8 2.88 14.29 17.43
CA GLU A 8 3.84 13.78 16.42
C GLU A 8 3.72 12.28 16.07
N LYS A 9 2.63 11.57 16.43
CA LYS A 9 2.59 10.10 16.33
C LYS A 9 1.44 9.47 15.55
N LYS A 10 0.75 10.23 14.69
CA LYS A 10 -0.27 9.68 13.77
C LYS A 10 0.12 9.68 12.29
N GLU A 11 1.32 10.15 11.94
CA GLU A 11 1.76 10.37 10.54
C GLU A 11 2.09 9.11 9.70
N GLU A 12 2.11 7.89 10.26
CA GLU A 12 2.58 6.70 9.51
C GLU A 12 1.49 5.80 8.92
N GLN A 13 0.20 6.06 9.13
CA GLN A 13 -0.87 5.16 8.64
C GLN A 13 -1.71 5.69 7.48
N HIS A 14 -1.58 6.95 7.09
CA HIS A 14 -2.25 7.49 5.90
C HIS A 14 -1.32 8.46 5.16
N ARG A 15 -0.43 7.94 4.33
CA ARG A 15 0.19 8.77 3.29
C ARG A 15 -0.83 8.96 2.16
N PRO A 16 -1.33 10.17 1.88
CA PRO A 16 -2.05 10.43 0.64
C PRO A 16 -1.13 10.14 -0.55
N LEU A 17 -1.72 9.86 -1.72
CA LEU A 17 -1.04 9.57 -2.99
C LEU A 17 0.15 10.52 -3.32
N GLY A 18 0.23 11.71 -2.71
CA GLY A 18 1.32 12.66 -2.88
C GLY A 18 2.64 12.37 -2.14
N ALA A 19 2.70 11.42 -1.20
CA ALA A 19 3.89 11.20 -0.36
C ALA A 19 4.79 10.01 -0.78
N VAL A 20 4.57 9.45 -1.98
CA VAL A 20 5.43 8.44 -2.64
C VAL A 20 6.38 9.09 -3.67
N LEU A 21 6.47 10.43 -3.67
CA LEU A 21 7.31 11.20 -4.60
C LEU A 21 8.81 11.21 -4.25
N GLY A 22 9.32 10.19 -3.54
CA GLY A 22 10.76 10.06 -3.26
C GLY A 22 11.62 10.12 -4.54
N TRP A 23 11.07 9.63 -5.66
CA TRP A 23 11.73 9.64 -6.98
C TRP A 23 11.53 10.92 -7.78
N LEU A 24 10.71 11.84 -7.26
CA LEU A 24 10.45 13.16 -7.82
C LEU A 24 11.00 14.28 -6.93
N ASN A 25 12.02 13.98 -6.10
CA ASN A 25 12.75 15.00 -5.35
C ASN A 25 13.60 15.87 -6.31
N LEU A 26 12.91 16.68 -7.11
CA LEU A 26 13.43 17.71 -8.01
C LEU A 26 13.71 19.02 -7.23
N SER A 27 14.06 18.92 -5.95
CA SER A 27 14.60 20.05 -5.21
C SER A 27 16.11 20.11 -5.46
N PRO A 28 16.65 21.23 -5.97
CA PRO A 28 18.09 21.39 -6.08
C PRO A 28 18.66 21.58 -4.67
N THR A 29 19.08 20.50 -4.02
CA THR A 29 19.96 20.62 -2.85
C THR A 29 21.32 21.07 -3.36
N LEU A 30 21.58 22.38 -3.32
CA LEU A 30 22.90 22.96 -3.58
C LEU A 30 23.90 22.37 -2.59
N PRO A 31 24.98 21.69 -3.03
CA PRO A 31 26.05 21.28 -2.15
C PRO A 31 26.82 22.53 -1.70
N ASN A 32 26.83 22.77 -0.39
CA ASN A 32 27.66 23.81 0.21
C ASN A 32 29.10 23.30 0.30
N THR A 33 29.96 23.70 -0.65
CA THR A 33 31.42 23.51 -0.55
C THR A 33 32.14 24.62 -1.31
N GLN A 34 32.67 25.58 -0.55
CA GLN A 34 33.84 26.36 -0.95
C GLN A 34 35.05 25.42 -0.91
N ASP A 35 35.65 25.08 -2.06
CA ASP A 35 37.06 25.38 -2.37
C ASP A 35 37.59 24.68 -3.64
N ASN A 36 38.49 25.42 -4.30
CA ASN A 36 39.47 25.06 -5.35
C ASN A 36 39.02 24.78 -6.81
N MET A 37 39.23 25.82 -7.63
CA MET A 37 39.40 25.76 -9.09
C MET A 37 40.66 24.99 -9.50
N ALA A 38 40.57 24.18 -10.56
CA ALA A 38 41.31 24.40 -11.83
C ALA A 38 41.06 23.28 -12.87
N GLY A 39 40.51 23.67 -14.03
CA GLY A 39 40.76 23.03 -15.33
C GLY A 39 39.82 21.92 -15.81
N ALA A 40 38.88 22.25 -16.72
CA ALA A 40 38.56 21.49 -17.95
C ALA A 40 37.29 22.02 -18.65
N THR A 41 37.49 22.56 -19.86
CA THR A 41 36.65 22.47 -21.08
C THR A 41 35.10 22.50 -20.99
N ALA A 42 34.55 23.62 -21.48
CA ALA A 42 33.29 23.78 -22.21
C ALA A 42 32.08 22.91 -21.76
N ALA A 43 31.47 23.28 -20.62
CA ALA A 43 30.14 22.81 -20.27
C ALA A 43 29.10 23.39 -21.25
N SER A 44 28.28 22.51 -21.83
CA SER A 44 27.07 22.91 -22.56
C SER A 44 26.10 23.64 -21.61
N PRO A 45 25.26 24.58 -22.11
CA PRO A 45 24.40 25.36 -21.23
C PRO A 45 23.41 24.44 -20.51
N PRO A 46 23.08 24.71 -19.23
CA PRO A 46 22.06 23.95 -18.52
C PRO A 46 20.73 24.07 -19.27
N ARG A 47 20.18 22.93 -19.72
CA ARG A 47 18.82 22.87 -20.25
C ARG A 47 17.86 23.11 -19.09
N PHE A 48 17.32 24.32 -19.01
CA PHE A 48 16.19 24.62 -18.14
C PHE A 48 15.00 23.78 -18.62
N ILE A 49 14.50 22.90 -17.76
CA ILE A 49 13.28 22.14 -18.02
C ILE A 49 12.12 23.14 -17.95
N ASP A 50 11.29 23.15 -19.00
CA ASP A 50 10.09 23.99 -19.03
C ASP A 50 9.12 23.54 -17.91
N TYR A 51 8.51 24.50 -17.21
CA TYR A 51 7.55 24.23 -16.13
C TYR A 51 6.41 23.30 -16.60
N ASN A 52 6.00 23.45 -17.87
CA ASN A 52 4.98 22.59 -18.47
C ASN A 52 5.44 21.12 -18.57
N GLN A 53 6.71 20.87 -18.89
CA GLN A 53 7.26 19.52 -18.98
C GLN A 53 7.35 18.86 -17.58
N LEU A 54 7.65 19.64 -16.54
CA LEU A 54 7.63 19.16 -15.15
C LEU A 54 6.21 18.80 -14.70
N MET A 55 5.22 19.64 -15.01
CA MET A 55 3.82 19.37 -14.69
C MET A 55 3.27 18.16 -15.44
N GLU A 56 3.64 17.98 -16.71
CA GLU A 56 3.27 16.80 -17.50
C GLU A 56 3.91 15.52 -16.94
N ALA A 57 5.19 15.57 -16.55
CA ALA A 57 5.87 14.45 -15.92
C ALA A 57 5.21 14.05 -14.59
N ASN A 58 4.84 15.03 -13.76
CA ASN A 58 4.14 14.77 -12.49
C ASN A 58 2.76 14.13 -12.72
N ARG A 59 1.99 14.64 -13.69
CA ARG A 59 0.68 14.07 -14.05
C ARG A 59 0.82 12.63 -14.57
N ASN A 60 1.83 12.36 -15.39
CA ASN A 60 2.09 11.01 -15.89
C ASN A 60 2.48 10.04 -14.76
N ALA A 61 3.27 10.50 -13.78
CA ALA A 61 3.62 9.71 -12.60
C ALA A 61 2.39 9.38 -11.74
N GLN A 62 1.52 10.36 -11.47
CA GLN A 62 0.27 10.15 -10.73
C GLN A 62 -0.67 9.18 -11.46
N ASN A 63 -0.80 9.33 -12.78
CA ASN A 63 -1.60 8.41 -13.59
C ASN A 63 -1.04 6.99 -13.56
N LEU A 64 0.30 6.84 -13.62
CA LEU A 64 0.95 5.54 -13.53
C LEU A 64 0.70 4.88 -12.17
N GLN A 65 0.89 5.62 -11.08
CA GLN A 65 0.64 5.12 -9.74
C GLN A 65 -0.83 4.69 -9.58
N LEU A 66 -1.78 5.50 -10.06
CA LEU A 66 -3.19 5.16 -10.03
C LEU A 66 -3.51 3.89 -10.85
N ALA A 67 -2.98 3.79 -12.08
CA ALA A 67 -3.18 2.63 -12.93
C ALA A 67 -2.60 1.35 -12.27
N HIS A 68 -1.40 1.48 -11.69
CA HIS A 68 -0.72 0.40 -10.98
C HIS A 68 -1.51 -0.04 -9.73
N GLU A 69 -2.04 0.89 -8.92
CA GLU A 69 -2.92 0.58 -7.79
C GLU A 69 -4.21 -0.13 -8.21
N ILE A 70 -4.87 0.33 -9.29
CA ILE A 70 -6.11 -0.30 -9.79
C ILE A 70 -5.86 -1.75 -10.22
N VAL A 71 -4.70 -2.01 -10.83
CA VAL A 71 -4.31 -3.32 -11.36
C VAL A 71 -3.93 -4.30 -10.25
N PHE A 72 -3.16 -3.84 -9.26
CA PHE A 72 -2.56 -4.69 -8.24
C PHE A 72 -3.43 -4.85 -6.98
N ASN A 73 -4.19 -3.83 -6.60
CA ASN A 73 -5.10 -3.86 -5.46
C ASN A 73 -6.53 -4.15 -5.91
N LYS A 74 -7.00 -5.38 -5.67
CA LYS A 74 -8.35 -5.83 -6.03
C LYS A 74 -9.45 -5.05 -5.31
N ASP A 75 -9.16 -4.55 -4.12
CA ASP A 75 -10.13 -3.83 -3.28
C ASP A 75 -10.04 -2.31 -3.47
N PHE A 76 -9.18 -1.83 -4.38
CA PHE A 76 -9.03 -0.41 -4.67
C PHE A 76 -10.37 0.23 -5.02
N GLN A 77 -10.68 1.30 -4.30
CA GLN A 77 -11.84 2.16 -4.47
C GLN A 77 -11.43 3.59 -4.18
N LEU A 78 -11.94 4.52 -4.96
CA LEU A 78 -11.90 5.93 -4.65
C LEU A 78 -12.72 6.19 -3.39
N GLN A 79 -12.18 7.07 -2.55
CA GLN A 79 -12.82 7.57 -1.34
C GLN A 79 -12.98 9.08 -1.46
N LEU A 80 -13.92 9.65 -0.71
CA LEU A 80 -13.99 11.09 -0.56
C LEU A 80 -12.73 11.60 0.15
N PRO A 81 -12.29 12.84 -0.12
CA PRO A 81 -11.18 13.45 0.61
C PRO A 81 -11.51 13.50 2.10
N GLU A 82 -10.72 12.83 2.92
CA GLU A 82 -10.76 13.01 4.38
C GLU A 82 -9.77 14.12 4.75
N TYR A 83 -10.27 15.18 5.37
CA TYR A 83 -9.41 16.21 5.95
C TYR A 83 -8.95 15.76 7.34
N GLU A 84 -7.69 16.05 7.68
CA GLU A 84 -7.20 15.79 9.02
C GLU A 84 -7.98 16.61 10.05
N LYS A 85 -8.48 15.94 11.08
CA LYS A 85 -9.32 16.55 12.13
C LYS A 85 -8.58 17.71 12.81
N GLY A 86 -9.15 18.91 12.74
CA GLY A 86 -8.61 20.14 13.31
C GLY A 86 -7.71 20.93 12.36
N SER A 87 -7.45 20.44 11.15
CA SER A 87 -6.65 21.13 10.14
C SER A 87 -7.31 22.44 9.69
N ILE A 88 -6.50 23.38 9.22
CA ILE A 88 -7.00 24.63 8.63
C ILE A 88 -7.82 24.31 7.37
N ALA A 89 -7.44 23.29 6.61
CA ALA A 89 -8.16 22.87 5.41
C ALA A 89 -9.59 22.39 5.72
N GLU A 90 -9.77 21.54 6.74
CA GLU A 90 -11.10 21.11 7.22
C GLU A 90 -11.93 22.33 7.67
N LYS A 91 -11.37 23.18 8.52
CA LYS A 91 -12.08 24.35 9.06
C LYS A 91 -12.47 25.34 7.96
N VAL A 92 -11.59 25.58 6.99
CA VAL A 92 -11.88 26.48 5.85
C VAL A 92 -12.96 25.87 4.97
N HIS A 93 -12.84 24.58 4.65
CA HIS A 93 -13.85 23.85 3.88
C HIS A 93 -15.22 23.92 4.58
N ASP A 94 -15.30 23.52 5.85
CA ASP A 94 -16.55 23.47 6.61
C ASP A 94 -17.15 24.86 6.83
N THR A 95 -16.33 25.87 7.10
CA THR A 95 -16.80 27.25 7.26
C THR A 95 -17.35 27.76 5.93
N MET A 96 -16.66 27.53 4.82
CA MET A 96 -17.10 28.00 3.50
C MET A 96 -18.39 27.30 3.05
N HIS A 97 -18.50 25.98 3.25
CA HIS A 97 -19.71 25.23 2.99
C HIS A 97 -20.87 25.69 3.87
N THR A 98 -20.64 25.90 5.17
CA THR A 98 -21.68 26.38 6.10
C THR A 98 -22.17 27.78 5.73
N VAL A 99 -21.24 28.69 5.44
CA VAL A 99 -21.57 30.07 5.02
C VAL A 99 -22.41 30.07 3.74
N PHE A 100 -22.10 29.22 2.77
CA PHE A 100 -22.90 29.12 1.54
C PHE A 100 -24.36 28.74 1.83
N TRP A 101 -24.59 27.72 2.67
CA TRP A 101 -25.94 27.26 3.00
C TRP A 101 -26.70 28.26 3.89
N ASP A 102 -26.01 28.97 4.78
CA ASP A 102 -26.61 30.03 5.58
C ASP A 102 -27.05 31.21 4.70
N VAL A 103 -26.23 31.62 3.73
CA VAL A 103 -26.61 32.65 2.74
C VAL A 103 -27.81 32.20 1.90
N LEU A 104 -27.86 30.93 1.48
CA LEU A 104 -29.01 30.39 0.75
C LEU A 104 -30.28 30.43 1.61
N ARG A 105 -30.19 30.11 2.90
CA ARG A 105 -31.32 30.18 3.84
C ARG A 105 -31.78 31.62 4.04
N GLU A 106 -30.87 32.56 4.20
CA GLU A 106 -31.18 34.00 4.29
C GLU A 106 -31.85 34.52 3.02
N ASP A 107 -31.40 34.08 1.85
CA ASP A 107 -31.95 34.47 0.56
C ASP A 107 -33.38 34.01 0.35
N LEU A 108 -33.71 32.79 0.77
CA LEU A 108 -35.06 32.25 0.69
C LEU A 108 -35.99 32.85 1.76
N ALA A 109 -35.44 33.27 2.90
CA ALA A 109 -36.20 33.91 3.99
C ALA A 109 -36.42 35.43 3.78
N ALA A 110 -35.69 36.07 2.87
CA ALA A 110 -35.83 37.50 2.57
C ALA A 110 -37.21 37.84 1.98
N ASP A 111 -37.68 39.08 2.19
CA ASP A 111 -38.92 39.61 1.58
C ASP A 111 -38.61 40.82 0.67
N PRO A 112 -38.65 40.69 -0.68
CA PRO A 112 -38.97 39.47 -1.45
C PRO A 112 -37.81 38.46 -1.51
N PRO A 113 -38.09 37.15 -1.68
CA PRO A 113 -37.06 36.12 -1.74
C PRO A 113 -36.11 36.30 -2.92
N ARG A 114 -34.83 35.97 -2.71
CA ARG A 114 -33.79 36.01 -3.75
C ARG A 114 -33.54 34.60 -4.28
N TYR A 115 -33.84 34.36 -5.55
CA TYR A 115 -33.73 33.03 -6.17
C TYR A 115 -32.42 32.79 -6.96
N GLU A 116 -31.47 33.70 -6.94
CA GLU A 116 -30.25 33.57 -7.76
C GLU A 116 -29.40 32.35 -7.38
N HIS A 117 -29.18 32.11 -6.09
CA HIS A 117 -28.36 30.99 -5.63
C HIS A 117 -29.05 29.64 -5.83
N ILE A 118 -30.37 29.55 -5.62
CA ILE A 118 -31.11 28.30 -5.83
C ILE A 118 -31.16 27.91 -7.31
N ILE A 119 -31.27 28.88 -8.23
CA ILE A 119 -31.24 28.60 -9.67
C ILE A 119 -29.88 28.04 -10.10
N LYS A 120 -28.78 28.60 -9.57
CA LYS A 120 -27.43 28.06 -9.82
C LYS A 120 -27.31 26.62 -9.32
N LEU A 121 -27.81 26.37 -8.11
CA LEU A 121 -27.76 25.05 -7.48
C LEU A 121 -28.58 24.00 -8.23
N ILE A 122 -29.76 24.38 -8.74
CA ILE A 122 -30.55 23.53 -9.63
C ILE A 122 -29.77 23.21 -10.92
N GLY A 123 -29.06 24.21 -11.48
CA GLY A 123 -28.19 24.01 -12.64
C GLY A 123 -27.03 23.05 -12.37
N GLU A 124 -26.36 23.19 -11.23
CA GLU A 124 -25.29 22.28 -10.81
C GLU A 124 -25.80 20.87 -10.56
N ALA A 125 -26.90 20.71 -9.81
CA ALA A 125 -27.53 19.43 -9.55
C ALA A 125 -27.99 18.73 -10.85
N LYS A 126 -28.47 19.50 -11.83
CA LYS A 126 -28.83 18.99 -13.16
C LYS A 126 -27.62 18.43 -13.90
N GLU A 127 -26.52 19.18 -13.95
CA GLU A 127 -25.30 18.71 -14.62
C GLU A 127 -24.72 17.50 -13.91
N ASP A 128 -24.73 17.49 -12.58
CA ASP A 128 -24.32 16.35 -11.76
C ASP A 128 -25.14 15.10 -12.07
N LEU A 129 -26.46 15.23 -12.16
CA LEU A 129 -27.36 14.14 -12.54
C LEU A 129 -27.06 13.63 -13.96
N LYS A 130 -26.75 14.52 -14.90
CA LYS A 130 -26.37 14.14 -16.28
C LYS A 130 -25.04 13.40 -16.35
N THR A 131 -24.10 13.67 -15.44
CA THR A 131 -22.82 12.92 -15.35
C THR A 131 -23.03 11.47 -14.90
N LEU A 132 -24.08 11.19 -14.14
CA LEU A 132 -24.44 9.84 -13.70
C LEU A 132 -25.10 9.01 -14.81
N VAL A 133 -25.63 9.65 -15.85
CA VAL A 133 -26.27 8.97 -16.97
C VAL A 133 -25.22 8.54 -18.01
N LEU A 134 -25.28 7.28 -18.42
CA LEU A 134 -24.36 6.69 -19.40
C LEU A 134 -24.34 7.51 -20.71
N PRO A 135 -23.18 7.62 -21.40
CA PRO A 135 -23.06 8.41 -22.63
C PRO A 135 -24.07 8.04 -23.73
N HIS A 136 -24.47 6.76 -23.80
CA HIS A 136 -25.36 6.23 -24.82
C HIS A 136 -26.85 6.50 -24.55
N GLN A 137 -27.24 6.91 -23.33
CA GLN A 137 -28.63 7.17 -22.95
C GLN A 137 -29.03 8.62 -23.26
N THR A 138 -28.99 8.99 -24.54
CA THR A 138 -29.29 10.36 -25.01
C THR A 138 -30.73 10.77 -24.73
N THR A 139 -31.68 9.85 -24.77
CA THR A 139 -33.10 10.12 -24.46
C THR A 139 -33.30 10.53 -23.01
N LEU A 140 -32.66 9.86 -22.06
CA LEU A 140 -32.78 10.20 -20.63
C LEU A 140 -32.11 11.54 -20.32
N LYS A 141 -30.95 11.83 -20.96
CA LYS A 141 -30.31 13.14 -20.87
C LYS A 141 -31.20 14.26 -21.39
N ALA A 142 -31.84 14.05 -22.54
CA ALA A 142 -32.80 15.00 -23.11
C ALA A 142 -34.01 15.21 -22.19
N GLN A 143 -34.56 14.14 -21.59
CA GLN A 143 -35.64 14.26 -20.61
C GLN A 143 -35.24 15.10 -19.38
N ILE A 144 -34.02 14.94 -18.87
CA ILE A 144 -33.49 15.77 -17.77
C ILE A 144 -33.30 17.22 -18.24
N ASP A 145 -32.84 17.44 -19.48
CA ASP A 145 -32.67 18.77 -20.05
C ASP A 145 -34.00 19.52 -20.22
N ASP A 146 -35.04 18.83 -20.71
CA ASP A 146 -36.38 19.38 -20.92
C ASP A 146 -37.11 19.62 -19.59
N ALA A 147 -36.95 18.74 -18.60
CA ALA A 147 -37.59 18.87 -17.30
C ALA A 147 -36.97 20.01 -16.46
N ILE A 148 -35.66 20.25 -16.60
CA ILE A 148 -34.92 21.29 -15.88
C ILE A 148 -34.35 22.30 -16.87
N ASP A 149 -35.24 23.10 -17.48
CA ASP A 149 -34.85 24.25 -18.30
C ASP A 149 -34.64 25.51 -17.43
N LEU A 150 -33.38 25.92 -17.27
CA LEU A 150 -33.00 27.06 -16.41
C LEU A 150 -33.68 28.38 -16.82
N ASP A 151 -33.93 28.60 -18.11
CA ASP A 151 -34.58 29.83 -18.60
C ASP A 151 -36.07 29.85 -18.27
N THR A 152 -36.72 28.68 -18.30
CA THR A 152 -38.11 28.53 -17.85
C THR A 152 -38.22 28.62 -16.34
N ILE A 153 -37.28 28.02 -15.61
CA ILE A 153 -37.21 28.06 -14.14
C ILE A 153 -37.03 29.50 -13.66
N LYS A 154 -36.09 30.24 -14.24
CA LYS A 154 -35.85 31.65 -13.92
C LYS A 154 -37.11 32.50 -14.10
N ARG A 155 -37.79 32.37 -15.25
CA ARG A 155 -39.06 33.08 -15.53
C ARG A 155 -40.16 32.74 -14.53
N ARG A 156 -40.26 31.47 -14.09
CA ARG A 156 -41.26 31.04 -13.12
C ARG A 156 -40.98 31.57 -11.70
N PHE A 157 -39.72 31.63 -11.30
CA PHE A 157 -39.31 32.24 -10.03
C PHE A 157 -39.54 33.76 -10.02
N GLU A 158 -39.23 34.47 -11.12
CA GLU A 158 -39.50 35.90 -11.27
C GLU A 158 -41.01 36.21 -11.21
N ALA A 159 -41.85 35.33 -11.76
CA ALA A 159 -43.31 35.43 -11.71
C ALA A 159 -43.94 34.99 -10.36
N LYS A 160 -43.12 34.61 -9.36
CA LYS A 160 -43.57 34.03 -8.07
C LYS A 160 -44.49 32.81 -8.21
N ALA A 161 -44.31 32.03 -9.28
CA ALA A 161 -45.15 30.89 -9.64
C ALA A 161 -44.43 29.53 -9.49
N ALA A 162 -43.19 29.52 -9.00
CA ALA A 162 -42.40 28.31 -8.77
C ALA A 162 -42.19 28.06 -7.28
N ASP A 163 -42.33 26.80 -6.88
CA ASP A 163 -42.02 26.32 -5.54
C ASP A 163 -40.69 25.53 -5.57
N PRO A 164 -39.67 25.90 -4.77
CA PRO A 164 -38.45 25.12 -4.58
C PRO A 164 -38.68 23.62 -4.30
N HIS A 165 -39.77 23.26 -3.61
CA HIS A 165 -40.08 21.86 -3.26
C HIS A 165 -40.40 20.97 -4.48
N GLU A 166 -40.89 21.55 -5.57
CA GLU A 166 -41.17 20.78 -6.79
C GLU A 166 -39.87 20.24 -7.40
N TYR A 167 -38.81 21.06 -7.38
CA TYR A 167 -37.51 20.70 -7.94
C TYR A 167 -36.76 19.72 -7.04
N THR A 168 -36.79 19.90 -5.71
CA THR A 168 -36.16 18.93 -4.80
C THR A 168 -36.81 17.55 -4.94
N LYS A 169 -38.14 17.49 -5.03
CA LYS A 169 -38.86 16.23 -5.27
C LYS A 169 -38.47 15.57 -6.59
N TYR A 170 -38.38 16.34 -7.68
CA TYR A 170 -37.92 15.83 -8.97
C TYR A 170 -36.51 15.22 -8.88
N PHE A 171 -35.57 15.93 -8.26
CA PHE A 171 -34.21 15.41 -8.07
C PHE A 171 -34.21 14.12 -7.24
N ILE A 172 -34.92 14.09 -6.11
CA ILE A 172 -35.02 12.91 -5.24
C ILE A 172 -35.60 11.71 -5.99
N ASP A 173 -36.67 11.90 -6.75
CA ASP A 173 -37.30 10.83 -7.53
C ASP A 173 -36.38 10.31 -8.65
N MET A 174 -35.68 11.22 -9.35
CA MET A 174 -34.72 10.83 -10.36
C MET A 174 -33.50 10.11 -9.76
N MET A 175 -32.96 10.61 -8.66
CA MET A 175 -31.85 9.97 -7.93
C MET A 175 -32.26 8.59 -7.42
N ALA A 176 -33.46 8.43 -6.88
CA ALA A 176 -34.00 7.14 -6.44
C ALA A 176 -34.06 6.11 -7.58
N SER A 177 -34.28 6.57 -8.82
CA SER A 177 -34.31 5.67 -9.98
C SER A 177 -32.92 5.28 -10.50
N LEU A 178 -31.87 6.02 -10.14
CA LEU A 178 -30.51 5.87 -10.65
C LEU A 178 -29.51 5.33 -9.60
N CYS A 179 -29.81 5.47 -8.31
CA CYS A 179 -28.89 5.09 -7.24
C CYS A 179 -28.85 3.57 -7.01
N ALA A 180 -27.76 3.10 -6.42
CA ALA A 180 -27.67 1.74 -5.91
C ALA A 180 -28.44 1.60 -4.59
N GLU A 181 -28.87 0.36 -4.27
CA GLU A 181 -29.65 0.04 -3.04
C GLU A 181 -29.00 0.55 -1.75
N CYS A 182 -27.66 0.64 -1.70
CA CYS A 182 -26.94 1.17 -0.55
C CYS A 182 -27.20 2.66 -0.25
N ARG A 183 -27.84 3.38 -1.17
CA ARG A 183 -28.18 4.81 -1.03
C ARG A 183 -29.64 5.06 -0.73
N ASP A 184 -30.48 4.03 -0.70
CA ASP A 184 -31.93 4.16 -0.47
C ASP A 184 -32.24 4.80 0.88
N GLU A 185 -31.44 4.54 1.92
CA GLU A 185 -31.58 5.19 3.23
C GLU A 185 -31.35 6.71 3.16
N ASN A 186 -30.40 7.16 2.33
CA ASN A 186 -30.13 8.59 2.16
C ASN A 186 -31.27 9.25 1.39
N ILE A 187 -31.78 8.61 0.34
CA ILE A 187 -32.96 9.07 -0.40
C ILE A 187 -34.19 9.15 0.52
N ALA A 188 -34.39 8.16 1.39
CA ALA A 188 -35.47 8.17 2.38
C ALA A 188 -35.37 9.36 3.34
N LYS A 189 -34.15 9.69 3.81
CA LYS A 189 -33.90 10.89 4.63
C LYS A 189 -34.26 12.17 3.88
N LEU A 190 -33.86 12.30 2.61
CA LEU A 190 -34.20 13.48 1.80
C LEU A 190 -35.71 13.66 1.60
N ARG A 191 -36.47 12.57 1.50
CA ARG A 191 -37.95 12.61 1.40
C ARG A 191 -38.62 13.13 2.68
N THR A 192 -37.95 13.07 3.82
CA THR A 192 -38.46 13.54 5.13
C THR A 192 -38.03 14.97 5.48
N THR A 193 -37.15 15.58 4.68
CA THR A 193 -36.62 16.93 4.94
C THR A 193 -37.56 17.98 4.35
N ASP A 194 -38.17 18.78 5.23
CA ASP A 194 -39.11 19.84 4.84
C ASP A 194 -38.46 21.19 4.52
N ASP A 195 -37.20 21.45 4.89
CA ASP A 195 -36.53 22.72 4.55
C ASP A 195 -35.88 22.64 3.15
N PRO A 196 -36.21 23.54 2.20
CA PRO A 196 -35.62 23.52 0.87
C PRO A 196 -34.10 23.60 0.85
N SER A 197 -33.49 24.44 1.71
CA SER A 197 -32.04 24.61 1.76
C SER A 197 -31.33 23.34 2.23
N GLU A 198 -31.78 22.75 3.34
CA GLU A 198 -31.23 21.46 3.80
C GLU A 198 -31.51 20.31 2.83
N CYS A 199 -32.65 20.34 2.12
CA CYS A 199 -32.98 19.33 1.12
C CYS A 199 -32.02 19.40 -0.09
N PHE A 200 -31.77 20.60 -0.62
CA PHE A 200 -30.80 20.79 -1.70
C PHE A 200 -29.36 20.46 -1.28
N ARG A 201 -28.99 20.79 -0.04
CA ARG A 201 -27.71 20.36 0.55
C ARG A 201 -27.56 18.85 0.51
N GLY A 202 -28.56 18.14 1.05
CA GLY A 202 -28.55 16.69 1.07
C GLY A 202 -28.57 16.09 -0.35
N ILE A 203 -29.26 16.71 -1.31
CA ILE A 203 -29.23 16.31 -2.73
C ILE A 203 -27.79 16.38 -3.27
N MET A 204 -27.07 17.48 -3.07
CA MET A 204 -25.69 17.63 -3.55
C MET A 204 -24.72 16.64 -2.89
N GLU A 205 -24.89 16.39 -1.60
CA GLU A 205 -24.11 15.39 -0.86
C GLU A 205 -24.35 13.97 -1.42
N VAL A 206 -25.61 13.59 -1.64
CA VAL A 206 -25.95 12.27 -2.19
C VAL A 206 -25.54 12.15 -3.67
N LEU A 207 -25.68 13.20 -4.49
CA LEU A 207 -25.17 13.20 -5.87
C LEU A 207 -23.64 13.00 -5.92
N SER A 208 -22.91 13.62 -5.00
CA SER A 208 -21.46 13.42 -4.87
C SER A 208 -21.09 11.98 -4.52
N LEU A 209 -21.86 11.35 -3.62
CA LEU A 209 -21.72 9.93 -3.29
C LEU A 209 -22.06 9.02 -4.48
N MET A 210 -23.13 9.32 -5.23
CA MET A 210 -23.50 8.57 -6.43
C MET A 210 -22.43 8.65 -7.51
N LYS A 211 -21.76 9.81 -7.67
CA LYS A 211 -20.63 9.96 -8.60
C LYS A 211 -19.46 9.07 -8.20
N LEU A 212 -19.17 9.00 -6.90
CA LEU A 212 -18.14 8.12 -6.36
C LEU A 212 -18.48 6.65 -6.61
N ASP A 213 -19.74 6.25 -6.39
CA ASP A 213 -20.23 4.91 -6.65
C ASP A 213 -20.07 4.54 -8.13
N MET A 214 -20.44 5.44 -9.04
CA MET A 214 -20.29 5.26 -10.49
C MET A 214 -18.82 5.15 -10.90
N ALA A 215 -17.93 5.97 -10.35
CA ALA A 215 -16.50 5.89 -10.61
C ALA A 215 -15.91 4.56 -10.13
N ASN A 216 -16.28 4.11 -8.91
CA ASN A 216 -15.86 2.82 -8.37
C ASN A 216 -16.42 1.63 -9.16
N PHE A 217 -17.66 1.72 -9.62
CA PHE A 217 -18.25 0.73 -10.52
C PHE A 217 -17.47 0.63 -11.83
N ASN A 218 -17.17 1.76 -12.46
CA ASN A 218 -16.37 1.81 -13.69
C ASN A 218 -14.97 1.21 -13.48
N ILE A 219 -14.29 1.53 -12.38
CA ILE A 219 -12.99 0.93 -12.04
C ILE A 219 -13.10 -0.59 -12.01
N ARG A 220 -14.12 -1.14 -11.33
CA ARG A 220 -14.34 -2.60 -11.28
C ARG A 220 -14.61 -3.19 -12.66
N GLN A 221 -15.41 -2.50 -13.49
CA GLN A 221 -15.75 -2.95 -14.83
C GLN A 221 -14.55 -2.96 -15.78
N TYR A 222 -13.70 -1.92 -15.76
CA TYR A 222 -12.56 -1.79 -16.66
C TYR A 222 -11.28 -2.46 -16.14
N ARG A 223 -11.19 -2.82 -14.86
CA ARG A 223 -10.01 -3.47 -14.26
C ARG A 223 -9.45 -4.64 -15.09
N PRO A 224 -10.25 -5.58 -15.63
CA PRO A 224 -9.71 -6.67 -16.44
C PRO A 224 -8.97 -6.21 -17.70
N LEU A 225 -9.48 -5.15 -18.35
CA LEU A 225 -8.84 -4.56 -19.53
C LEU A 225 -7.55 -3.81 -19.14
N LEU A 226 -7.58 -3.09 -18.02
CA LEU A 226 -6.40 -2.41 -17.48
C LEU A 226 -5.30 -3.42 -17.14
N GLN A 227 -5.64 -4.57 -16.54
CA GLN A 227 -4.69 -5.63 -16.22
C GLN A 227 -4.00 -6.22 -17.47
N GLN A 228 -4.70 -6.33 -18.60
CA GLN A 228 -4.13 -6.81 -19.85
C GLN A 228 -3.09 -5.86 -20.44
N GLN A 229 -3.28 -4.54 -20.25
CA GLN A 229 -2.41 -3.51 -20.83
C GLN A 229 -1.41 -2.91 -19.84
N ALA A 230 -1.51 -3.24 -18.55
CA ALA A 230 -0.73 -2.66 -17.46
C ALA A 230 0.78 -2.71 -17.72
N VAL A 231 1.31 -3.89 -18.07
CA VAL A 231 2.75 -4.08 -18.31
C VAL A 231 3.26 -3.20 -19.43
N ALA A 232 2.52 -3.11 -20.56
CA ALA A 232 2.92 -2.30 -21.70
C ALA A 232 2.86 -0.79 -21.37
N TYR A 233 1.82 -0.37 -20.64
CA TYR A 233 1.66 1.02 -20.20
C TYR A 233 2.78 1.44 -19.24
N GLU A 234 3.08 0.62 -18.24
CA GLU A 234 4.14 0.87 -17.26
C GLU A 234 5.52 0.92 -17.91
N LYS A 235 5.85 -0.04 -18.79
CA LYS A 235 7.09 -0.01 -19.61
C LYS A 235 7.22 1.29 -20.39
N SER A 236 6.20 1.65 -21.17
CA SER A 236 6.26 2.85 -22.02
C SER A 236 6.38 4.15 -21.23
N THR A 237 5.82 4.20 -20.01
CA THR A 237 5.89 5.36 -19.13
C THR A 237 7.25 5.44 -18.45
N PHE A 238 7.79 4.30 -18.03
CA PHE A 238 9.13 4.19 -17.48
C PHE A 238 10.21 4.54 -18.51
N ASP A 239 10.06 4.13 -19.77
CA ASP A 239 10.99 4.51 -20.84
C ASP A 239 11.06 6.03 -21.06
N LYS A 240 9.92 6.71 -21.04
CA LYS A 240 9.86 8.18 -21.10
C LYS A 240 10.54 8.82 -19.90
N PHE A 241 10.33 8.27 -18.71
CA PHE A 241 11.00 8.72 -17.49
C PHE A 241 12.52 8.56 -17.59
N MET A 242 12.99 7.41 -18.07
CA MET A 242 14.41 7.13 -18.32
C MET A 242 15.03 8.07 -19.35
N GLU A 243 14.31 8.44 -20.40
CA GLU A 243 14.75 9.40 -21.41
C GLU A 243 14.88 10.81 -20.82
N ASN A 244 13.89 11.24 -20.04
CA ASN A 244 13.91 12.52 -19.33
C ASN A 244 15.07 12.62 -18.34
N GLN A 245 15.32 11.58 -17.54
CA GLN A 245 16.43 11.56 -16.58
C GLN A 245 17.80 11.54 -17.27
N ARG A 246 17.96 10.78 -18.36
CA ARG A 246 19.18 10.81 -19.18
C ARG A 246 19.43 12.17 -19.81
N ALA A 247 18.37 12.88 -20.22
CA ALA A 247 18.49 14.25 -20.71
C ALA A 247 19.00 15.23 -19.63
N MET A 248 18.82 14.90 -18.35
CA MET A 248 19.34 15.65 -17.20
C MET A 248 20.75 15.19 -16.77
N GLY A 249 21.33 14.19 -17.42
CA GLY A 249 22.66 13.66 -17.08
C GLY A 249 22.70 12.83 -15.78
N ILE A 250 21.54 12.41 -15.28
CA ILE A 250 21.41 11.57 -14.08
C ILE A 250 21.35 10.10 -14.54
N ASP A 251 22.08 9.22 -13.85
CA ASP A 251 21.92 7.77 -14.05
C ASP A 251 20.62 7.30 -13.38
N PRO A 252 19.62 6.87 -14.17
CA PRO A 252 18.29 6.59 -13.66
C PRO A 252 18.18 5.27 -12.88
N LEU A 253 19.18 4.39 -12.93
CA LEU A 253 19.10 3.02 -12.37
C LEU A 253 20.23 2.73 -11.36
N LEU A 254 20.80 3.75 -10.73
CA LEU A 254 21.97 3.61 -9.86
C LEU A 254 21.71 2.70 -8.63
N SER A 255 20.57 2.85 -7.96
CA SER A 255 20.22 2.05 -6.78
C SER A 255 19.86 0.62 -7.16
N THR A 256 19.21 0.44 -8.32
CA THR A 256 18.94 -0.86 -8.94
C THR A 256 20.23 -1.58 -9.30
N TYR A 257 21.21 -0.87 -9.87
CA TYR A 257 22.54 -1.40 -10.15
C TYR A 257 23.22 -1.88 -8.86
N LYS A 258 23.28 -1.01 -7.82
CA LYS A 258 23.88 -1.36 -6.53
C LYS A 258 23.17 -2.54 -5.85
N TRP A 259 21.86 -2.66 -6.01
CA TRP A 259 21.09 -3.77 -5.47
C TRP A 259 21.44 -5.10 -6.15
N LEU A 260 21.51 -5.12 -7.49
CA LEU A 260 21.94 -6.29 -8.25
C LEU A 260 23.42 -6.64 -8.03
N GLU A 261 24.28 -5.62 -7.88
CA GLU A 261 25.70 -5.81 -7.56
C GLU A 261 25.88 -6.50 -6.21
N ARG A 262 25.10 -6.13 -5.18
CA ARG A 262 25.13 -6.82 -3.88
C ARG A 262 24.74 -8.29 -4.01
N ALA A 263 23.71 -8.60 -4.79
CA ALA A 263 23.30 -9.98 -5.04
C ALA A 263 24.37 -10.78 -5.79
N PHE A 264 24.95 -10.17 -6.82
CA PHE A 264 26.04 -10.75 -7.60
C PHE A 264 27.26 -11.08 -6.71
N ASN A 265 27.64 -10.16 -5.82
CA ASN A 265 28.75 -10.36 -4.89
C ASN A 265 28.43 -11.48 -3.89
N ARG A 266 27.23 -11.53 -3.31
CA ARG A 266 26.83 -12.61 -2.38
C ARG A 266 27.00 -14.00 -2.97
N LEU A 267 26.65 -14.18 -4.25
CA LEU A 267 26.78 -15.46 -4.93
C LEU A 267 28.25 -15.80 -5.28
N ASN A 268 29.04 -14.81 -5.71
CA ASN A 268 30.40 -15.03 -6.22
C ASN A 268 31.50 -15.05 -5.17
N THR A 269 31.49 -14.12 -4.20
CA THR A 269 32.56 -13.98 -3.20
C THR A 269 32.28 -14.76 -1.92
N LYS A 270 31.11 -15.39 -1.80
CA LYS A 270 30.56 -15.92 -0.54
C LYS A 270 30.48 -14.85 0.56
N ASP A 271 30.45 -13.58 0.19
CA ASP A 271 30.34 -12.49 1.16
C ASP A 271 29.01 -12.60 1.91
N THR A 272 29.11 -12.54 3.23
CA THR A 272 27.95 -12.45 4.12
C THR A 272 27.52 -10.99 4.27
N VAL A 273 26.28 -10.67 3.89
CA VAL A 273 25.67 -9.41 4.33
C VAL A 273 25.02 -9.67 5.70
N GLY A 274 25.75 -9.32 6.76
CA GLY A 274 25.37 -9.69 8.13
C GLY A 274 25.65 -11.17 8.40
N TRP A 275 24.62 -11.97 8.65
CA TRP A 275 24.73 -13.42 8.93
C TRP A 275 24.02 -14.30 7.89
N TYR A 276 23.35 -13.69 6.92
CA TYR A 276 22.69 -14.43 5.85
C TYR A 276 23.72 -14.78 4.76
N GLN A 277 23.64 -16.03 4.30
CA GLN A 277 24.40 -16.57 3.18
C GLN A 277 23.41 -17.02 2.12
N ALA A 278 23.64 -16.64 0.87
CA ALA A 278 22.86 -17.17 -0.24
C ALA A 278 22.94 -18.71 -0.24
N PRO A 279 21.85 -19.44 -0.53
CA PRO A 279 21.91 -20.90 -0.65
C PRO A 279 22.94 -21.28 -1.72
N VAL A 280 23.98 -22.01 -1.32
CA VAL A 280 24.98 -22.52 -2.26
C VAL A 280 24.55 -23.91 -2.70
N ASP A 281 24.08 -24.04 -3.95
CA ASP A 281 23.89 -25.36 -4.55
C ASP A 281 25.24 -26.08 -4.62
N THR A 282 25.35 -27.14 -3.82
CA THR A 282 26.57 -27.94 -3.68
C THR A 282 26.59 -29.12 -4.64
N THR A 283 25.53 -29.31 -5.44
CA THR A 283 25.30 -30.54 -6.22
C THR A 283 25.74 -30.47 -7.69
N THR A 284 26.14 -29.31 -8.22
CA THR A 284 26.46 -29.16 -9.66
C THR A 284 27.74 -28.35 -9.97
N LYS A 285 28.71 -28.29 -9.05
CA LYS A 285 30.01 -27.65 -9.33
C LYS A 285 30.98 -28.61 -10.03
N THR A 286 30.73 -28.93 -11.31
CA THR A 286 31.77 -29.47 -12.20
C THR A 286 32.59 -28.32 -12.77
N THR A 287 33.90 -28.40 -12.51
CA THR A 287 35.06 -27.68 -13.04
C THR A 287 34.97 -27.13 -14.48
N THR A 288 34.28 -26.02 -14.67
CA THR A 288 34.60 -24.93 -15.62
C THR A 288 33.87 -23.67 -15.14
N SER A 289 34.60 -22.56 -14.95
CA SER A 289 34.14 -21.23 -14.46
C SER A 289 32.62 -20.99 -14.39
N PRO A 290 31.97 -21.02 -13.22
CA PRO A 290 30.52 -20.86 -13.12
C PRO A 290 30.18 -19.37 -13.10
N GLN A 291 29.76 -18.79 -14.22
CA GLN A 291 28.96 -17.57 -14.16
C GLN A 291 27.55 -17.98 -13.73
N GLU A 292 27.12 -17.49 -12.57
CA GLU A 292 25.75 -17.69 -12.08
C GLU A 292 24.74 -17.13 -13.09
N SER A 293 23.61 -17.82 -13.28
CA SER A 293 22.62 -17.41 -14.27
C SER A 293 22.02 -16.03 -13.90
N PRO A 294 21.64 -15.19 -14.89
CA PRO A 294 21.00 -13.90 -14.60
C PRO A 294 19.75 -14.04 -13.72
N SER A 295 18.97 -15.11 -13.93
CA SER A 295 17.80 -15.43 -13.11
C SER A 295 18.15 -15.74 -11.66
N THR A 296 19.25 -16.45 -11.39
CA THR A 296 19.74 -16.76 -10.04
C THR A 296 20.16 -15.49 -9.30
N ILE A 297 20.90 -14.60 -9.97
CA ILE A 297 21.32 -13.31 -9.40
C ILE A 297 20.09 -12.46 -9.05
N LEU A 298 19.12 -12.40 -9.95
CA LEU A 298 17.90 -11.64 -9.75
C LEU A 298 17.03 -12.22 -8.62
N ASN A 299 16.88 -13.55 -8.55
CA ASN A 299 16.15 -14.23 -7.47
C ASN A 299 16.78 -13.94 -6.09
N GLU A 300 18.11 -13.96 -6.01
CA GLU A 300 18.86 -13.61 -4.79
C GLU A 300 18.75 -12.12 -4.44
N ALA A 301 18.66 -11.24 -5.45
CA ALA A 301 18.41 -9.82 -5.22
C ALA A 301 17.04 -9.60 -4.57
N TYR A 302 15.98 -10.26 -5.07
CA TYR A 302 14.65 -10.17 -4.47
C TYR A 302 14.64 -10.71 -3.04
N CYS A 303 15.34 -11.80 -2.73
CA CYS A 303 15.39 -12.34 -1.38
C CYS A 303 15.96 -11.36 -0.34
N GLU A 304 16.80 -10.40 -0.75
CA GLU A 304 17.26 -9.30 0.12
C GLU A 304 16.10 -8.44 0.66
N LEU A 305 15.00 -8.31 -0.10
CA LEU A 305 13.83 -7.51 0.30
C LEU A 305 13.08 -8.11 1.48
N LEU A 306 13.22 -9.41 1.73
CA LEU A 306 12.63 -10.07 2.91
C LEU A 306 13.23 -9.54 4.21
N LEU A 307 14.47 -9.02 4.16
CA LEU A 307 15.15 -8.38 5.27
C LEU A 307 15.86 -7.10 4.80
N TRP A 308 15.07 -6.13 4.33
CA TRP A 308 15.63 -4.89 3.83
C TRP A 308 16.36 -4.10 4.92
N ASN A 309 17.57 -3.63 4.58
CA ASN A 309 18.34 -2.76 5.46
C ASN A 309 18.06 -1.31 5.08
N THR A 310 17.47 -0.54 6.00
CA THR A 310 17.10 0.87 5.80
C THR A 310 18.28 1.81 5.51
N LYS A 311 19.52 1.31 5.63
CA LYS A 311 20.72 2.05 5.20
C LYS A 311 20.87 2.13 3.68
N PHE A 312 20.24 1.22 2.93
CA PHE A 312 20.31 1.20 1.48
C PHE A 312 19.14 1.94 0.86
N THR A 313 19.40 2.68 -0.21
CA THR A 313 18.37 3.29 -1.05
C THR A 313 17.57 2.20 -1.75
N PHE A 314 16.24 2.34 -1.75
CA PHE A 314 15.35 1.39 -2.39
C PHE A 314 15.54 1.41 -3.93
N PRO A 315 15.48 0.26 -4.64
CA PRO A 315 15.77 0.22 -6.07
C PRO A 315 14.77 1.00 -6.93
N GLU A 316 15.25 1.76 -7.93
CA GLU A 316 14.46 2.55 -8.89
C GLU A 316 13.51 1.75 -9.80
N THR A 317 13.45 0.44 -9.63
CA THR A 317 12.49 -0.42 -10.34
C THR A 317 11.41 -0.95 -9.42
N LEU A 318 11.44 -0.62 -8.12
CA LEU A 318 10.54 -1.15 -7.11
C LEU A 318 9.76 -0.10 -6.29
N GLU A 319 9.93 1.24 -6.44
CA GLU A 319 9.26 2.25 -5.56
C GLU A 319 7.77 2.06 -5.49
N LEU A 320 7.13 1.82 -6.64
CA LEU A 320 5.67 1.77 -6.73
C LEU A 320 5.14 0.70 -5.76
N ASP A 321 5.98 -0.29 -5.46
CA ASP A 321 5.74 -1.41 -4.57
C ASP A 321 6.50 -1.32 -3.22
N GLU A 322 7.22 -0.22 -2.91
CA GLU A 322 8.06 -0.11 -1.69
C GLU A 322 7.24 -0.44 -0.43
N ILE A 323 6.05 0.15 -0.31
CA ILE A 323 5.14 -0.08 0.82
C ILE A 323 4.75 -1.56 0.90
N ARG A 324 4.50 -2.21 -0.24
CA ARG A 324 4.10 -3.63 -0.30
C ARG A 324 5.27 -4.56 0.04
N TYR A 325 6.48 -4.26 -0.41
CA TYR A 325 7.68 -4.98 0.00
C TYR A 325 7.98 -4.81 1.49
N ASN A 326 7.78 -3.61 2.05
CA ASN A 326 7.90 -3.37 3.48
C ASN A 326 6.84 -4.16 4.27
N GLN A 327 5.61 -4.27 3.78
CA GLN A 327 4.58 -5.14 4.37
C GLN A 327 5.02 -6.62 4.38
N VAL A 328 5.61 -7.11 3.28
CA VAL A 328 6.17 -8.47 3.22
C VAL A 328 7.32 -8.64 4.22
N HIS A 329 8.22 -7.67 4.33
CA HIS A 329 9.31 -7.67 5.30
C HIS A 329 8.77 -7.76 6.74
N ILE A 330 7.81 -6.90 7.10
CA ILE A 330 7.18 -6.87 8.42
C ILE A 330 6.48 -8.19 8.73
N ALA A 331 5.68 -8.70 7.78
CA ALA A 331 4.99 -9.97 7.93
C ALA A 331 5.99 -11.13 8.13
N THR A 332 7.06 -11.18 7.32
CA THR A 332 8.12 -12.19 7.43
C THR A 332 8.78 -12.14 8.82
N MET A 333 9.13 -10.95 9.30
CA MET A 333 9.71 -10.74 10.63
C MET A 333 8.79 -11.21 11.76
N ARG A 334 7.48 -10.92 11.68
CA ARG A 334 6.49 -11.39 12.67
C ARG A 334 6.37 -12.91 12.66
N LEU A 335 6.21 -13.51 11.49
CA LEU A 335 6.02 -14.96 11.35
C LEU A 335 7.23 -15.74 11.87
N LEU A 336 8.43 -15.24 11.61
CA LEU A 336 9.67 -15.84 12.11
C LEU A 336 9.82 -15.67 13.63
N LEU A 337 9.39 -14.54 14.19
CA LEU A 337 9.40 -14.33 15.63
C LEU A 337 8.41 -15.27 16.34
N ILE A 338 7.18 -15.38 15.83
CA ILE A 338 6.17 -16.33 16.33
C ILE A 338 6.74 -17.76 16.29
N SER A 339 7.30 -18.15 15.15
CA SER A 339 7.87 -19.49 14.96
C SER A 339 9.07 -19.74 15.88
N THR A 340 9.89 -18.72 16.14
CA THR A 340 11.02 -18.77 17.08
C THR A 340 10.52 -19.03 18.50
N ILE A 341 9.53 -18.26 18.96
CA ILE A 341 8.95 -18.39 20.30
C ILE A 341 8.30 -19.76 20.46
N MET A 342 7.52 -20.21 19.48
CA MET A 342 6.89 -21.52 19.49
C MET A 342 7.91 -22.66 19.49
N THR A 343 9.05 -22.50 18.79
CA THR A 343 10.13 -23.50 18.78
C THR A 343 10.83 -23.56 20.14
N VAL A 344 11.15 -22.41 20.74
CA VAL A 344 11.73 -22.33 22.10
C VAL A 344 10.77 -22.93 23.13
N LEU A 345 9.48 -22.60 23.05
CA LEU A 345 8.47 -23.15 23.94
C LEU A 345 8.32 -24.67 23.77
N SER A 346 8.36 -25.17 22.53
CA SER A 346 8.30 -26.62 22.24
C SER A 346 9.50 -27.36 22.82
N HIS A 347 10.68 -26.74 22.83
CA HIS A 347 11.87 -27.32 23.45
C HIS A 347 11.75 -27.42 24.97
N LEU A 348 11.21 -26.38 25.63
CA LEU A 348 11.10 -26.31 27.09
C LEU A 348 9.92 -27.12 27.66
N THR A 349 8.82 -27.23 26.91
CA THR A 349 7.59 -27.93 27.37
C THR A 349 7.49 -29.38 26.86
N GLY A 350 8.40 -29.82 25.98
CA GLY A 350 8.50 -31.20 25.54
C GLY A 350 7.27 -31.70 24.78
N SER A 351 6.66 -32.79 25.26
CA SER A 351 5.51 -33.42 24.58
C SER A 351 4.21 -32.62 24.71
N VAL A 352 4.12 -31.68 25.66
CA VAL A 352 2.90 -30.90 25.91
C VAL A 352 2.40 -30.18 24.66
N LEU A 353 3.26 -29.42 23.98
CA LEU A 353 2.88 -28.75 22.74
C LEU A 353 2.69 -29.74 21.58
N ARG A 354 3.34 -30.90 21.61
CA ARG A 354 3.15 -31.94 20.58
C ARG A 354 1.77 -32.57 20.69
N ASP A 355 1.31 -32.83 21.90
CA ASP A 355 0.12 -33.63 22.21
C ASP A 355 -1.18 -32.82 22.15
N TYR A 356 -1.12 -31.49 22.35
CA TYR A 356 -2.31 -30.62 22.39
C TYR A 356 -2.29 -29.51 21.32
N GLU A 357 -2.97 -29.75 20.20
CA GLU A 357 -3.07 -28.78 19.08
C GLU A 357 -3.90 -27.53 19.43
N SER A 358 -4.83 -27.65 20.36
CA SER A 358 -5.64 -26.50 20.85
C SER A 358 -4.76 -25.42 21.47
N ILE A 359 -3.72 -25.82 22.22
CA ILE A 359 -2.76 -24.91 22.84
C ILE A 359 -1.96 -24.18 21.77
N LYS A 360 -1.47 -24.90 20.74
CA LYS A 360 -0.74 -24.27 19.63
C LYS A 360 -1.58 -23.20 18.93
N THR A 361 -2.85 -23.51 18.67
CA THR A 361 -3.75 -22.61 17.94
C THR A 361 -4.09 -21.36 18.75
N MET A 362 -4.39 -21.51 20.05
CA MET A 362 -4.63 -20.39 20.95
C MET A 362 -3.41 -19.48 21.07
N LEU A 363 -2.24 -20.05 21.39
CA LEU A 363 -1.00 -19.30 21.50
C LEU A 363 -0.65 -18.57 20.21
N LYS A 364 -0.85 -19.20 19.05
CA LYS A 364 -0.67 -18.54 17.75
C LYS A 364 -1.56 -17.32 17.60
N SER A 365 -2.86 -17.44 17.91
CA SER A 365 -3.81 -16.32 17.78
C SER A 365 -3.46 -15.16 18.70
N GLU A 366 -3.05 -15.44 19.95
CA GLU A 366 -2.62 -14.42 20.90
C GLU A 366 -1.32 -13.75 20.46
N MET A 367 -0.35 -14.53 19.96
CA MET A 367 0.90 -14.00 19.44
C MET A 367 0.69 -13.10 18.23
N ILE A 368 -0.20 -13.45 17.30
CA ILE A 368 -0.52 -12.62 16.14
C ILE A 368 -1.06 -11.25 16.58
N ILE A 369 -1.97 -11.23 17.57
CA ILE A 369 -2.57 -9.99 18.09
C ILE A 369 -1.50 -9.15 18.82
N LEU A 370 -0.71 -9.77 19.72
CA LEU A 370 0.28 -9.05 20.53
C LEU A 370 1.47 -8.53 19.70
N LEU A 371 1.77 -9.18 18.56
CA LEU A 371 2.85 -8.78 17.65
C LEU A 371 2.38 -7.89 16.50
N ASP A 372 1.12 -7.45 16.49
CA ASP A 372 0.58 -6.65 15.39
C ASP A 372 1.21 -5.27 15.23
N ASP A 373 1.94 -4.79 16.24
CA ASP A 373 2.65 -3.50 16.22
C ASP A 373 4.17 -3.64 15.96
N PHE A 374 4.69 -4.86 15.86
CA PHE A 374 6.11 -5.14 15.59
C PHE A 374 6.38 -5.10 14.07
N PRO A 375 7.48 -4.53 13.57
CA PRO A 375 8.58 -3.84 14.26
C PRO A 375 8.39 -2.32 14.44
N GLN A 376 7.24 -1.76 14.04
CA GLN A 376 7.02 -0.31 13.89
C GLN A 376 7.05 0.48 15.21
N LYS A 377 6.39 0.03 16.30
CA LYS A 377 6.20 0.85 17.52
C LYS A 377 7.32 0.79 18.58
N LYS A 378 8.46 0.15 18.27
CA LYS A 378 9.64 -0.04 19.16
C LYS A 378 9.33 -0.09 20.67
N LYS A 379 8.99 -1.30 21.14
CA LYS A 379 9.26 -1.81 22.50
C LYS A 379 9.19 -3.34 22.49
N LEU A 380 9.94 -3.98 21.58
CA LEU A 380 10.01 -5.44 21.46
C LEU A 380 10.22 -6.14 22.81
N LYS A 381 11.05 -5.56 23.69
CA LYS A 381 11.28 -6.06 25.05
C LYS A 381 10.00 -6.10 25.89
N GLU A 382 9.17 -5.06 25.84
CA GLU A 382 7.90 -5.01 26.59
C GLU A 382 6.87 -5.99 26.01
N ILE A 383 6.80 -6.08 24.68
CA ILE A 383 5.94 -7.05 24.00
C ILE A 383 6.34 -8.47 24.40
N LEU A 384 7.63 -8.79 24.42
CA LEU A 384 8.13 -10.11 24.84
C LEU A 384 7.89 -10.39 26.33
N ILE A 385 7.95 -9.38 27.21
CA ILE A 385 7.59 -9.54 28.62
C ILE A 385 6.10 -9.90 28.73
N SER A 386 5.20 -9.12 28.14
CA SER A 386 3.76 -9.38 28.16
C SER A 386 3.44 -10.74 27.53
N LEU A 387 4.09 -11.07 26.42
CA LEU A 387 3.91 -12.34 25.73
C LEU A 387 4.42 -13.51 26.59
N SER A 388 5.52 -13.35 27.33
CA SER A 388 6.03 -14.39 28.22
C SER A 388 5.04 -14.72 29.36
N GLU A 389 4.34 -13.71 29.87
CA GLU A 389 3.30 -13.90 30.89
C GLU A 389 2.05 -14.55 30.30
N GLN A 390 1.61 -14.09 29.13
CA GLN A 390 0.44 -14.63 28.44
C GLN A 390 0.66 -16.09 28.04
N VAL A 391 1.81 -16.43 27.44
CA VAL A 391 2.14 -17.80 27.03
C VAL A 391 2.07 -18.76 28.21
N VAL A 392 2.64 -18.39 29.37
CA VAL A 392 2.59 -19.21 30.58
C VAL A 392 1.17 -19.35 31.08
N LYS A 393 0.39 -18.25 31.12
CA LYS A 393 -1.00 -18.26 31.58
C LYS A 393 -1.87 -19.15 30.70
N THR A 394 -1.88 -18.92 29.39
CA THR A 394 -2.68 -19.67 28.41
C THR A 394 -2.33 -21.16 28.44
N THR A 395 -1.03 -21.49 28.51
CA THR A 395 -0.61 -22.89 28.57
C THR A 395 -1.03 -23.55 29.89
N ARG A 396 -0.96 -22.82 31.02
CA ARG A 396 -1.41 -23.33 32.32
C ARG A 396 -2.91 -23.57 32.35
N ASP A 397 -3.70 -22.60 31.88
CA ASP A 397 -5.16 -22.64 31.91
C ASP A 397 -5.70 -23.77 31.02
N GLU A 398 -5.08 -23.98 29.84
CA GLU A 398 -5.44 -25.10 28.97
C GLU A 398 -5.02 -26.46 29.55
N LEU A 399 -3.86 -26.56 30.22
CA LEU A 399 -3.42 -27.81 30.85
C LEU A 399 -4.16 -28.14 32.15
N ALA A 400 -4.74 -27.15 32.82
CA ALA A 400 -5.61 -27.37 33.96
C ALA A 400 -6.84 -28.20 33.58
N LYS A 401 -7.31 -28.11 32.32
CA LYS A 401 -8.40 -28.95 31.80
C LYS A 401 -8.04 -30.44 31.73
N TYR A 402 -6.75 -30.78 31.80
CA TYR A 402 -6.23 -32.14 31.67
C TYR A 402 -5.48 -32.62 32.93
N ASP A 403 -5.59 -31.90 34.07
CA ASP A 403 -4.86 -32.17 35.33
C ASP A 403 -3.32 -32.27 35.18
N LYS A 404 -2.75 -31.62 34.17
CA LYS A 404 -1.30 -31.68 33.84
C LYS A 404 -0.58 -30.34 34.01
N SER A 405 -1.15 -29.40 34.75
CA SER A 405 -0.61 -28.05 34.95
C SER A 405 0.78 -28.02 35.63
N LYS A 406 1.16 -29.06 36.38
CA LYS A 406 2.46 -29.17 37.08
C LYS A 406 3.67 -29.01 36.16
N ILE A 407 3.59 -29.48 34.90
CA ILE A 407 4.70 -29.42 33.93
C ILE A 407 5.10 -27.96 33.62
N ILE A 408 4.14 -27.03 33.66
CA ILE A 408 4.40 -25.60 33.44
C ILE A 408 4.85 -24.93 34.73
N THR A 409 4.28 -25.29 35.88
CA THR A 409 4.63 -24.67 37.18
C THR A 409 6.11 -24.83 37.50
N ASP A 410 6.70 -25.99 37.18
CA ASP A 410 8.12 -26.26 37.45
C ASP A 410 9.07 -25.51 36.48
N ASN A 411 8.59 -25.19 35.27
CA ASN A 411 9.39 -24.55 34.21
C ASN A 411 8.98 -23.10 33.90
N GLU A 412 8.08 -22.51 34.68
CA GLU A 412 7.47 -21.21 34.42
C GLU A 412 8.51 -20.09 34.28
N GLN A 413 9.45 -20.01 35.21
CA GLN A 413 10.48 -18.98 35.19
C GLN A 413 11.44 -19.18 34.00
N ASN A 414 11.80 -20.44 33.71
CA ASN A 414 12.64 -20.79 32.57
C ASN A 414 12.00 -20.40 31.23
N ILE A 415 10.68 -20.61 31.08
CA ILE A 415 9.93 -20.21 29.88
C ILE A 415 9.92 -18.68 29.76
N LYS A 416 9.65 -17.97 30.86
CA LYS A 416 9.63 -16.50 30.84
C LYS A 416 10.99 -15.92 30.47
N ASP A 417 12.06 -16.43 31.07
CA ASP A 417 13.41 -15.95 30.83
C ASP A 417 13.87 -16.29 29.40
N ALA A 418 13.54 -17.47 28.88
CA ALA A 418 13.85 -17.84 27.50
C ALA A 418 13.15 -16.95 26.46
N ILE A 419 11.87 -16.58 26.69
CA ILE A 419 11.14 -15.68 25.78
C ILE A 419 11.71 -14.25 25.86
N LYS A 420 12.06 -13.78 27.06
CA LYS A 420 12.68 -12.46 27.24
C LYS A 420 14.08 -12.39 26.60
N ALA A 421 14.85 -13.48 26.68
CA ALA A 421 16.19 -13.59 26.09
C ALA A 421 16.20 -13.36 24.57
N ILE A 422 15.10 -13.70 23.87
CA ILE A 422 14.96 -13.45 22.42
C ILE A 422 15.11 -11.95 22.09
N GLY A 423 14.72 -11.06 23.00
CA GLY A 423 14.78 -9.62 22.82
C GLY A 423 15.91 -8.91 23.56
N GLU A 424 16.82 -9.63 24.22
CA GLU A 424 17.97 -9.02 24.92
C GLU A 424 18.90 -8.32 23.93
N HIS A 425 19.20 -9.02 22.84
CA HIS A 425 19.92 -8.54 21.67
C HIS A 425 18.95 -8.24 20.52
N HIS A 426 19.46 -7.80 19.36
CA HIS A 426 18.62 -7.63 18.18
C HIS A 426 18.01 -9.01 17.81
N VAL A 427 16.70 -9.12 17.58
CA VAL A 427 16.01 -10.42 17.32
C VAL A 427 16.68 -11.23 16.20
N ILE A 428 17.19 -10.50 15.22
CA ILE A 428 17.90 -11.01 14.05
C ILE A 428 19.20 -11.77 14.46
N GLU A 429 19.78 -11.49 15.63
CA GLU A 429 20.99 -12.16 16.13
C GLU A 429 20.72 -13.53 16.76
N HIS A 430 19.48 -13.80 17.17
CA HIS A 430 19.08 -15.03 17.86
C HIS A 430 19.24 -16.27 16.96
N ALA A 431 19.90 -17.32 17.46
CA ALA A 431 20.29 -18.49 16.65
C ALA A 431 19.10 -19.22 16.02
N VAL A 432 17.99 -19.40 16.75
CA VAL A 432 16.78 -20.03 16.22
C VAL A 432 16.12 -19.16 15.15
N PHE A 433 16.13 -17.84 15.35
CA PHE A 433 15.57 -16.90 14.37
C PHE A 433 16.37 -16.95 13.07
N LYS A 434 17.71 -16.93 13.17
CA LYS A 434 18.62 -17.06 12.02
C LYS A 434 18.38 -18.35 11.24
N LEU A 435 18.27 -19.48 11.94
CA LEU A 435 18.02 -20.78 11.34
C LEU A 435 16.66 -20.81 10.60
N LEU A 436 15.61 -20.30 11.22
CA LEU A 436 14.28 -20.25 10.62
C LEU A 436 14.23 -19.32 9.41
N PHE A 437 14.91 -18.17 9.47
CA PHE A 437 15.02 -17.27 8.34
C PHE A 437 15.79 -17.90 7.17
N GLN A 438 16.92 -18.57 7.43
CA GLN A 438 17.65 -19.29 6.38
C GLN A 438 16.75 -20.32 5.69
N ARG A 439 16.00 -21.10 6.47
CA ARG A 439 15.00 -22.05 5.95
C ARG A 439 13.89 -21.37 5.14
N TYR A 440 13.40 -20.22 5.61
CA TYR A 440 12.38 -19.43 4.92
C TYR A 440 12.89 -18.91 3.58
N VAL A 441 14.10 -18.35 3.55
CA VAL A 441 14.69 -17.81 2.32
C VAL A 441 15.05 -18.93 1.34
N SER A 442 15.59 -20.07 1.81
CA SER A 442 15.79 -21.25 0.95
C SER A 442 14.48 -21.77 0.35
N PHE A 443 13.38 -21.71 1.11
CA PHE A 443 12.05 -22.06 0.61
C PHE A 443 11.56 -21.08 -0.46
N VAL A 444 11.75 -19.77 -0.25
CA VAL A 444 11.42 -18.75 -1.25
C VAL A 444 12.25 -18.91 -2.51
N HIS A 445 13.57 -19.16 -2.39
CA HIS A 445 14.45 -19.48 -3.51
C HIS A 445 13.96 -20.68 -4.31
N HIS A 446 13.67 -21.79 -3.63
CA HIS A 446 13.13 -22.99 -4.28
C HIS A 446 11.86 -22.70 -5.09
N LEU A 447 10.97 -21.84 -4.57
CA LEU A 447 9.76 -21.41 -5.28
C LEU A 447 10.02 -20.46 -6.44
N LEU A 448 11.04 -19.60 -6.35
CA LEU A 448 11.45 -18.70 -7.42
C LEU A 448 12.13 -19.45 -8.58
N ASP A 449 12.88 -20.50 -8.28
CA ASP A 449 13.56 -21.34 -9.28
C ASP A 449 12.61 -22.35 -9.93
N HIS A 450 11.58 -22.79 -9.19
CA HIS A 450 10.57 -23.73 -9.67
C HIS A 450 9.18 -23.07 -9.63
N PRO A 451 8.90 -22.09 -10.51
CA PRO A 451 7.60 -21.44 -10.56
C PRO A 451 6.53 -22.51 -10.82
N THR A 452 5.67 -22.73 -9.82
CA THR A 452 4.62 -23.73 -9.86
C THR A 452 3.65 -23.40 -10.99
N SER A 453 3.78 -24.12 -12.11
CA SER A 453 2.88 -24.02 -13.25
C SER A 453 1.53 -24.63 -12.86
N GLY A 454 0.67 -23.84 -12.22
CA GLY A 454 -0.71 -24.21 -11.92
C GLY A 454 -0.95 -25.11 -10.70
N SER A 455 0.07 -25.46 -9.90
CA SER A 455 -0.15 -26.13 -8.61
C SER A 455 -0.31 -25.09 -7.48
N SER A 456 -1.31 -25.30 -6.62
CA SER A 456 -1.50 -24.50 -5.42
C SER A 456 -0.27 -24.64 -4.51
N LEU A 457 0.25 -23.50 -4.01
CA LEU A 457 1.32 -23.44 -3.00
C LEU A 457 1.01 -24.27 -1.74
N SER A 458 -0.24 -24.69 -1.56
CA SER A 458 -0.68 -25.63 -0.52
C SER A 458 -0.03 -27.01 -0.57
N ASN A 459 0.52 -27.44 -1.72
CA ASN A 459 1.14 -28.76 -1.88
C ASN A 459 2.67 -28.74 -1.68
N VAL A 460 3.27 -27.57 -1.44
CA VAL A 460 4.72 -27.46 -1.24
C VAL A 460 5.05 -27.76 0.22
N ALA A 461 6.05 -28.61 0.44
CA ALA A 461 6.52 -28.94 1.78
C ALA A 461 7.08 -27.69 2.47
N ILE A 462 6.46 -27.29 3.59
CA ILE A 462 6.88 -26.13 4.37
C ILE A 462 8.12 -26.48 5.19
N PRO A 463 9.06 -25.53 5.37
CA PRO A 463 10.23 -25.78 6.19
C PRO A 463 9.89 -26.10 7.64
N ASN A 464 10.62 -27.06 8.20
CA ASN A 464 10.48 -27.45 9.60
C ASN A 464 10.64 -26.24 10.53
N GLY A 465 9.67 -26.08 11.44
CA GLY A 465 9.60 -24.94 12.38
C GLY A 465 8.65 -23.82 11.94
N LEU A 466 8.19 -23.80 10.68
CA LEU A 466 7.22 -22.82 10.17
C LEU A 466 5.80 -23.40 10.00
N ASN A 467 5.62 -24.71 10.23
CA ASN A 467 4.32 -25.39 10.06
C ASN A 467 3.19 -24.79 10.90
N ILE A 468 3.50 -24.20 12.05
CA ILE A 468 2.50 -23.57 12.95
C ILE A 468 1.83 -22.37 12.28
N VAL A 469 2.59 -21.63 11.47
CA VAL A 469 2.16 -20.43 10.75
C VAL A 469 2.08 -20.69 9.24
N MET A 470 1.76 -21.93 8.86
CA MET A 470 1.74 -22.40 7.47
C MET A 470 0.90 -21.52 6.55
N ASN A 471 -0.33 -21.22 6.95
CA ASN A 471 -1.27 -20.46 6.12
C ASN A 471 -0.76 -19.04 5.88
N GLU A 472 -0.27 -18.42 6.95
CA GLU A 472 0.24 -17.06 6.92
C GLU A 472 1.53 -16.96 6.08
N VAL A 473 2.44 -17.94 6.20
CA VAL A 473 3.63 -18.05 5.34
C VAL A 473 3.22 -18.20 3.86
N ILE A 474 2.27 -19.09 3.54
CA ILE A 474 1.80 -19.26 2.17
C ILE A 474 1.21 -17.95 1.64
N THR A 475 0.38 -17.24 2.42
CA THR A 475 -0.20 -15.95 2.01
C THR A 475 0.88 -14.90 1.75
N THR A 476 1.84 -14.73 2.66
CA THR A 476 2.92 -13.75 2.51
C THR A 476 3.82 -14.08 1.32
N VAL A 477 4.22 -15.34 1.15
CA VAL A 477 5.07 -15.76 0.02
C VAL A 477 4.32 -15.66 -1.30
N SER A 478 3.03 -16.04 -1.36
CA SER A 478 2.21 -15.88 -2.57
C SER A 478 2.13 -14.43 -3.02
N PHE A 479 1.94 -13.51 -2.07
CA PHE A 479 1.89 -12.09 -2.35
C PHE A 479 3.24 -11.56 -2.83
N PHE A 480 4.34 -11.98 -2.18
CA PHE A 480 5.69 -11.64 -2.59
C PHE A 480 6.05 -12.14 -3.99
N LEU A 481 5.71 -13.39 -4.31
CA LEU A 481 5.92 -13.96 -5.64
C LEU A 481 5.13 -13.18 -6.71
N ARG A 482 3.89 -12.77 -6.42
CA ARG A 482 3.08 -11.96 -7.34
C ARG A 482 3.72 -10.60 -7.64
N LEU A 483 4.27 -9.93 -6.63
CA LEU A 483 5.03 -8.68 -6.80
C LEU A 483 6.22 -8.90 -7.73
N ILE A 484 7.03 -9.93 -7.44
CA ILE A 484 8.20 -10.28 -8.24
C ILE A 484 7.82 -10.62 -9.69
N THR A 485 6.79 -11.43 -9.91
CA THR A 485 6.37 -11.82 -11.25
C THR A 485 5.95 -10.61 -12.07
N TYR A 486 5.13 -9.72 -11.50
CA TYR A 486 4.71 -8.50 -12.18
C TYR A 486 5.91 -7.60 -12.50
N ASN A 487 6.78 -7.38 -11.51
CA ASN A 487 7.97 -6.56 -11.66
C ASN A 487 8.93 -7.11 -12.73
N LYS A 488 9.16 -8.43 -12.77
CA LYS A 488 9.92 -9.09 -13.85
C LYS A 488 9.28 -8.84 -15.21
N MET A 489 7.95 -8.96 -15.34
CA MET A 489 7.28 -8.69 -16.62
C MET A 489 7.54 -7.27 -17.16
N VAL A 490 7.69 -6.29 -16.27
CA VAL A 490 7.94 -4.88 -16.62
C VAL A 490 9.43 -4.61 -16.84
N PHE A 491 10.32 -5.04 -15.95
CA PHE A 491 11.71 -4.55 -15.91
C PHE A 491 12.80 -5.54 -16.32
N ASN A 492 12.45 -6.77 -16.74
CA ASN A 492 13.45 -7.81 -17.04
C ASN A 492 14.56 -7.36 -18.02
N GLU A 493 14.20 -6.60 -19.06
CA GLU A 493 15.17 -6.10 -20.05
C GLU A 493 16.24 -5.17 -19.44
N HIS A 494 15.86 -4.39 -18.42
CA HIS A 494 16.80 -3.54 -17.68
C HIS A 494 17.70 -4.38 -16.77
N TYR A 495 17.13 -5.38 -16.08
CA TYR A 495 17.90 -6.29 -15.23
C TYR A 495 18.91 -7.09 -16.02
N ASP A 496 18.52 -7.66 -17.16
CA ASP A 496 19.42 -8.43 -18.04
C ASP A 496 20.61 -7.57 -18.51
N ARG A 497 20.37 -6.30 -18.86
CA ARG A 497 21.43 -5.37 -19.24
C ARG A 497 22.41 -5.10 -18.10
N ILE A 498 21.90 -4.82 -16.89
CA ILE A 498 22.73 -4.53 -15.71
C ILE A 498 23.55 -5.78 -15.32
N ILE A 499 22.92 -6.95 -15.29
CA ILE A 499 23.59 -8.20 -14.90
C ILE A 499 24.67 -8.56 -15.92
N SER A 500 24.41 -8.40 -17.22
CA SER A 500 25.41 -8.60 -18.27
C SER A 500 26.62 -7.68 -18.10
N GLN A 501 26.39 -6.42 -17.70
CA GLN A 501 27.47 -5.48 -17.40
C GLN A 501 28.31 -5.94 -16.19
N LEU A 502 27.68 -6.33 -15.09
CA LEU A 502 28.34 -6.87 -13.89
C LEU A 502 29.19 -8.11 -14.20
N GLN A 503 28.65 -9.06 -14.98
CA GLN A 503 29.36 -10.27 -15.41
C GLN A 503 30.56 -9.93 -16.31
N SER A 504 30.43 -8.95 -17.21
CA SER A 504 31.53 -8.54 -18.08
C SER A 504 32.68 -7.87 -17.31
N LEU A 505 32.37 -6.99 -16.34
CA LEU A 505 33.35 -6.35 -15.46
C LEU A 505 34.11 -7.36 -14.59
N SER A 506 33.41 -8.38 -14.07
CA SER A 506 34.05 -9.46 -13.31
C SER A 506 35.02 -10.29 -14.15
N THR A 507 34.73 -10.45 -15.44
CA THR A 507 35.58 -11.22 -16.38
C THR A 507 36.82 -10.43 -16.80
N GLN A 508 36.75 -9.10 -16.84
CA GLN A 508 37.89 -8.23 -17.13
C GLN A 508 38.85 -8.03 -15.94
N ASN A 509 38.35 -8.19 -14.71
CA ASN A 509 39.13 -8.08 -13.48
C ASN A 509 39.76 -9.40 -13.00
N LYS A 510 39.56 -10.50 -13.74
CA LYS A 510 40.24 -11.80 -13.56
C LYS A 510 41.32 -11.96 -14.62
#